data_AF-A0A256ZZ88-F1
#
_entry.id   AF-A0A256ZZ88-F1
#
_cell.length_a   1.000
_cell.length_b   1.000
_cell.length_c   1.000
_cell.angle_alpha   90.00
_cell.angle_beta   90.00
_cell.angle_gamma   90.00
#
_symmetry.space_group_name_H-M   'P 1'
#
loop_
_entity.id
_entity.type
_entity.pdbx_description
1 polymer ?
#
loop_
_entity_poly.entity_id
_entity_poly.type
_entity_poly.pdbx_seq_one_letter_code
_entity_poly.pdbx_strand_id
1 'polypeptide(L)'
;MGRRVPTAHKYYSMFKFLCENGPASLSEITDHLISEYGMRYSTARPAVTRLYRMLSEYGLVSDVGTDKRGSRVIDLTPKALSILIMMIASYGASYLSFHPKIIRPAVKRLCPRLLEKFDDFAKVVEEADKYGEKEKGDPYRRFVSEFFGYAAPLEEEFSGKKEYTCEDVNQAIDAGVEAIISTLDDLEKDFEKAMASILMLDLKKEFKEVLLQKISNLLREKKREVRKLRRKIRVLEKLIEDFKV
;
A
#
# COMPACT_ATOMS: atom_id res chain seq x y z
N MET A 1 36.42 -0.14 -5.93
CA MET A 1 35.34 0.09 -6.91
C MET A 1 34.02 0.19 -6.15
N GLY A 2 33.18 1.19 -6.41
CA GLY A 2 31.87 1.30 -5.73
C GLY A 2 30.94 0.19 -6.20
N ARG A 3 30.28 -0.51 -5.28
CA ARG A 3 29.32 -1.58 -5.59
C ARG A 3 28.15 -0.97 -6.38
N ARG A 4 27.76 -1.61 -7.49
CA ARG A 4 26.61 -1.17 -8.28
C ARG A 4 25.33 -1.34 -7.43
N VAL A 5 24.68 -0.24 -7.10
CA VAL A 5 23.40 -0.24 -6.39
C VAL A 5 22.27 -0.48 -7.40
N PRO A 6 21.42 -1.52 -7.21
CA PRO A 6 20.27 -1.79 -8.08
C PRO A 6 19.29 -0.62 -8.12
N THR A 7 18.57 -0.48 -9.24
CA THR A 7 17.57 0.59 -9.38
C THR A 7 16.43 0.45 -8.36
N ALA A 8 16.02 -0.80 -8.07
CA ALA A 8 14.93 -1.06 -7.13
C ALA A 8 15.21 -0.52 -5.71
N HIS A 9 16.45 -0.68 -5.23
CA HIS A 9 16.87 -0.15 -3.94
C HIS A 9 16.77 1.39 -3.90
N LYS A 10 17.10 2.06 -5.00
CA LYS A 10 17.05 3.52 -5.07
C LYS A 10 15.62 4.05 -5.11
N TYR A 11 14.71 3.38 -5.81
CA TYR A 11 13.27 3.73 -5.76
C TYR A 11 12.74 3.58 -4.34
N TYR A 12 12.95 2.42 -3.73
CA TYR A 12 12.52 2.16 -2.37
C TYR A 12 13.07 3.21 -1.39
N SER A 13 14.38 3.47 -1.42
CA SER A 13 15.01 4.48 -0.54
C SER A 13 14.47 5.88 -0.80
N MET A 14 14.26 6.26 -2.06
CA MET A 14 13.70 7.58 -2.39
C MET A 14 12.27 7.73 -1.85
N PHE A 15 11.41 6.71 -2.02
CA PHE A 15 10.06 6.73 -1.44
C PHE A 15 10.08 6.78 0.08
N LYS A 16 10.87 5.90 0.71
CA LYS A 16 11.02 5.87 2.16
C LYS A 16 11.49 7.23 2.69
N PHE A 17 12.54 7.79 2.08
CA PHE A 17 13.10 9.08 2.47
C PHE A 17 12.10 10.22 2.34
N LEU A 18 11.35 10.27 1.23
CA LEU A 18 10.32 11.31 1.03
C LEU A 18 9.12 11.14 1.98
N CYS A 19 8.77 9.90 2.34
CA CYS A 19 7.73 9.66 3.34
C CYS A 19 8.16 10.23 4.71
N GLU A 20 9.38 9.93 5.14
CA GLU A 20 9.91 10.27 6.47
C GLU A 20 10.33 11.75 6.59
N ASN A 21 10.97 12.29 5.55
CA ASN A 21 11.68 13.58 5.60
C ASN A 21 11.19 14.62 4.60
N GLY A 22 10.19 14.29 3.76
CA GLY A 22 9.68 15.23 2.75
C GLY A 22 9.06 16.50 3.34
N PRO A 23 8.99 17.60 2.56
CA PRO A 23 9.57 17.76 1.23
C PRO A 23 11.10 17.84 1.28
N ALA A 24 11.78 17.39 0.23
CA ALA A 24 13.24 17.35 0.20
C ALA A 24 13.82 17.75 -1.15
N SER A 25 15.00 18.36 -1.13
CA SER A 25 15.74 18.69 -2.34
C SER A 25 16.34 17.46 -3.01
N LEU A 26 16.53 17.50 -4.34
CA LEU A 26 17.24 16.44 -5.06
C LEU A 26 18.67 16.25 -4.53
N SER A 27 19.27 17.30 -3.95
CA SER A 27 20.58 17.24 -3.30
C SER A 27 20.52 16.43 -2.00
N GLU A 28 19.54 16.67 -1.14
CA GLU A 28 19.36 15.90 0.11
C GLU A 28 19.10 14.42 -0.17
N ILE A 29 18.27 14.11 -1.18
CA ILE A 29 18.04 12.72 -1.62
C ILE A 29 19.32 12.10 -2.18
N THR A 30 20.13 12.88 -2.89
CA THR A 30 21.45 12.42 -3.40
C THR A 30 22.38 12.07 -2.25
N ASP A 31 22.49 12.96 -1.26
CA ASP A 31 23.34 12.77 -0.08
C ASP A 31 22.88 11.57 0.74
N HIS A 32 21.56 11.36 0.85
CA HIS A 32 20.99 10.16 1.47
C HIS A 32 21.42 8.87 0.75
N LEU A 33 21.31 8.79 -0.58
CA LEU A 33 21.77 7.60 -1.32
C LEU A 33 23.29 7.36 -1.23
N ILE A 34 24.08 8.44 -1.12
CA ILE A 34 25.53 8.35 -0.89
C ILE A 34 25.80 7.75 0.49
N SER A 35 25.13 8.27 1.52
CA SER A 35 25.30 7.82 2.90
C SER A 35 24.82 6.38 3.09
N GLU A 36 23.67 6.03 2.52
CA GLU A 36 23.04 4.71 2.72
C GLU A 36 23.77 3.60 1.95
N TYR A 37 24.23 3.88 0.73
CA TYR A 37 24.78 2.85 -0.16
C TYR A 37 26.25 3.04 -0.53
N GLY A 38 26.94 4.05 0.02
CA GLY A 38 28.33 4.36 -0.32
C GLY A 38 28.52 4.75 -1.79
N MET A 39 27.49 5.35 -2.42
CA MET A 39 27.55 5.76 -3.82
C MET A 39 28.51 6.95 -4.01
N ARG A 40 29.16 7.04 -5.17
CA ARG A 40 29.87 8.27 -5.55
C ARG A 40 28.86 9.35 -5.95
N TYR A 41 29.16 10.60 -5.62
CA TYR A 41 28.31 11.75 -6.00
C TYR A 41 28.02 11.82 -7.50
N SER A 42 29.05 11.56 -8.34
CA SER A 42 28.92 11.50 -9.80
C SER A 42 27.98 10.41 -10.32
N THR A 43 27.62 9.44 -9.47
CA THR A 43 26.68 8.35 -9.80
C THR A 43 25.32 8.56 -9.14
N ALA A 44 25.28 9.03 -7.90
CA ALA A 44 24.05 9.26 -7.14
C ALA A 44 23.21 10.39 -7.76
N ARG A 45 23.82 11.54 -8.05
CA ARG A 45 23.10 12.70 -8.60
C ARG A 45 22.36 12.38 -9.91
N PRO A 46 23.00 11.80 -10.96
CA PRO A 46 22.28 11.42 -12.16
C PRO A 46 21.22 10.34 -11.93
N ALA A 47 21.41 9.45 -10.94
CA ALA A 47 20.41 8.45 -10.60
C ALA A 47 19.17 9.11 -10.01
N VAL A 48 19.32 9.98 -9.00
CA VAL A 48 18.20 10.75 -8.42
C VAL A 48 17.47 11.55 -9.49
N THR A 49 18.18 12.24 -10.39
CA THR A 49 17.53 12.99 -11.47
C THR A 49 16.69 12.09 -12.38
N ARG A 50 17.15 10.88 -12.71
CA ARG A 50 16.37 9.92 -13.53
C ARG A 50 15.15 9.39 -12.79
N LEU A 51 15.32 9.02 -11.50
CA LEU A 51 14.22 8.53 -10.67
C LEU A 51 13.14 9.61 -10.55
N TYR A 52 13.54 10.85 -10.24
CA TYR A 52 12.64 11.99 -10.17
C TYR A 52 11.84 12.18 -11.47
N ARG A 53 12.49 12.19 -12.64
CA ARG A 53 11.78 12.36 -13.92
C ARG A 53 10.71 11.29 -14.10
N MET A 54 11.07 10.03 -13.88
CA MET A 54 10.11 8.92 -14.01
C MET A 54 8.97 9.04 -13.00
N LEU A 55 9.26 9.28 -11.72
CA LEU A 55 8.24 9.44 -10.69
C LEU A 55 7.32 10.64 -10.96
N SER A 56 7.86 11.71 -11.51
CA SER A 56 7.10 12.90 -11.91
C SER A 56 6.21 12.62 -13.11
N GLU A 57 6.68 11.85 -14.10
CA GLU A 57 5.88 11.40 -15.25
C GLU A 57 4.67 10.56 -14.80
N TYR A 58 4.84 9.71 -13.78
CA TYR A 58 3.74 8.96 -13.17
C TYR A 58 2.85 9.79 -12.22
N GLY A 59 3.19 11.07 -11.98
CA GLY A 59 2.47 11.95 -11.06
C GLY A 59 2.60 11.56 -9.58
N LEU A 60 3.67 10.85 -9.21
CA LEU A 60 3.91 10.34 -7.86
C LEU A 60 4.70 11.32 -6.99
N VAL A 61 5.45 12.21 -7.64
CA VAL A 61 6.15 13.33 -6.99
C VAL A 61 5.86 14.61 -7.75
N SER A 62 5.87 15.73 -7.03
CA SER A 62 5.68 17.06 -7.60
C SER A 62 6.75 18.03 -7.12
N ASP A 63 7.04 19.04 -7.94
CA ASP A 63 7.89 20.16 -7.55
C ASP A 63 7.15 21.06 -6.57
N VAL A 64 7.76 21.32 -5.41
CA VAL A 64 7.19 22.19 -4.37
C VAL A 64 8.02 23.45 -4.14
N GLY A 65 9.12 23.62 -4.88
CA GLY A 65 9.93 24.83 -4.87
C GLY A 65 11.41 24.57 -5.13
N THR A 66 12.24 25.48 -4.63
CA THR A 66 13.70 25.39 -4.67
C THR A 66 14.29 25.68 -3.30
N ASP A 67 15.41 25.03 -2.98
CA ASP A 67 16.14 25.28 -1.75
C ASP A 67 17.01 26.55 -1.86
N LYS A 68 17.69 26.90 -0.76
CA LYS A 68 18.60 28.06 -0.69
C LYS A 68 19.78 28.00 -1.68
N ARG A 69 20.07 26.82 -2.24
CA ARG A 69 21.16 26.57 -3.19
C ARG A 69 20.64 26.44 -4.63
N GLY A 70 19.35 26.67 -4.86
CA GLY A 70 18.70 26.52 -6.16
C GLY A 70 18.44 25.06 -6.57
N SER A 71 18.61 24.10 -5.66
CA SER A 71 18.24 22.70 -5.90
C SER A 71 16.73 22.55 -5.86
N ARG A 72 16.17 21.78 -6.79
CA ARG A 72 14.75 21.50 -6.87
C ARG A 72 14.29 20.73 -5.63
N VAL A 73 13.22 21.19 -5.00
CA VAL A 73 12.57 20.54 -3.84
C VAL A 73 11.31 19.84 -4.34
N ILE A 74 11.18 18.57 -3.95
CA ILE A 74 10.09 17.70 -4.36
C ILE A 74 9.41 17.08 -3.13
N ASP A 75 8.15 16.68 -3.31
CA ASP A 75 7.43 15.87 -2.33
C ASP A 75 6.58 14.82 -3.02
N LEU A 76 6.08 13.86 -2.24
CA LEU A 76 5.05 12.92 -2.67
C LEU A 76 3.74 13.65 -2.96
N THR A 77 2.99 13.12 -3.93
CA THR A 77 1.62 13.57 -4.22
C THR A 77 0.60 12.73 -3.43
N PRO A 78 -0.66 13.18 -3.31
CA PRO A 78 -1.74 12.34 -2.80
C PRO A 78 -1.88 11.01 -3.56
N LYS A 79 -1.62 11.00 -4.88
CA LYS A 79 -1.58 9.77 -5.69
C LYS A 79 -0.58 8.75 -5.14
N ALA A 80 0.65 9.18 -4.87
CA ALA A 80 1.66 8.29 -4.30
C ALA A 80 1.23 7.75 -2.93
N LEU A 81 0.60 8.56 -2.09
CA LEU A 81 0.07 8.09 -0.81
C LEU A 81 -1.02 7.04 -0.97
N SER A 82 -2.00 7.27 -1.85
CA SER A 82 -3.08 6.32 -2.13
C SER A 82 -2.53 4.96 -2.57
N ILE A 83 -1.61 4.95 -3.53
CA ILE A 83 -0.97 3.73 -4.04
C ILE A 83 -0.18 3.01 -2.94
N LEU A 84 0.62 3.73 -2.15
CA LEU A 84 1.39 3.13 -1.06
C LEU A 84 0.47 2.52 0.01
N ILE A 85 -0.64 3.17 0.35
CA ILE A 85 -1.62 2.67 1.33
C ILE A 85 -2.26 1.38 0.82
N MET A 86 -2.75 1.38 -0.43
CA MET A 86 -3.35 0.20 -1.04
C MET A 86 -2.35 -0.95 -1.16
N MET A 87 -1.12 -0.65 -1.56
CA MET A 87 -0.07 -1.67 -1.65
C MET A 87 0.22 -2.30 -0.29
N ILE A 88 0.35 -1.51 0.78
CA ILE A 88 0.52 -2.08 2.13
C ILE A 88 -0.68 -2.93 2.53
N ALA A 89 -1.91 -2.48 2.25
CA ALA A 89 -3.12 -3.20 2.59
C ALA A 89 -3.22 -4.56 1.89
N SER A 90 -2.88 -4.62 0.60
CA SER A 90 -3.02 -5.83 -0.22
C SER A 90 -1.93 -6.86 0.04
N TYR A 91 -0.69 -6.43 0.28
CA TYR A 91 0.45 -7.33 0.35
C TYR A 91 1.02 -7.52 1.76
N GLY A 92 0.68 -6.64 2.69
CA GLY A 92 1.22 -6.65 4.04
C GLY A 92 2.55 -5.91 4.18
N ALA A 93 2.75 -5.30 5.34
CA ALA A 93 3.91 -4.46 5.63
C ALA A 93 5.21 -5.28 5.70
N SER A 94 5.15 -6.48 6.28
CA SER A 94 6.30 -7.39 6.43
C SER A 94 6.78 -7.91 5.09
N TYR A 95 5.86 -8.27 4.18
CA TYR A 95 6.17 -8.74 2.83
C TYR A 95 6.94 -7.68 2.03
N LEU A 96 6.44 -6.44 2.04
CA LEU A 96 7.04 -5.30 1.35
C LEU A 96 8.27 -4.72 2.06
N SER A 97 8.48 -5.08 3.33
CA SER A 97 9.38 -4.38 4.24
C SER A 97 9.14 -2.87 4.24
N PHE A 98 7.88 -2.44 4.16
CA PHE A 98 7.49 -1.03 4.09
C PHE A 98 6.29 -0.82 5.02
N HIS A 99 6.57 -0.27 6.21
CA HIS A 99 5.58 -0.19 7.29
C HIS A 99 4.73 1.08 7.23
N PRO A 100 3.47 1.04 7.69
CA PRO A 100 2.61 2.24 7.80
C PRO A 100 3.27 3.40 8.55
N LYS A 101 4.11 3.09 9.54
CA LYS A 101 4.90 4.07 10.31
C LYS A 101 5.82 4.93 9.42
N ILE A 102 6.32 4.38 8.31
CA ILE A 102 7.13 5.11 7.32
C ILE A 102 6.27 6.16 6.61
N ILE A 103 5.03 5.79 6.23
CA ILE A 103 4.10 6.66 5.49
C ILE A 103 3.49 7.76 6.37
N ARG A 104 3.34 7.48 7.67
CA ARG A 104 2.67 8.36 8.63
C ARG A 104 3.09 9.84 8.58
N PRO A 105 4.39 10.20 8.51
CA PRO A 105 4.80 11.61 8.46
C PRO A 105 4.32 12.30 7.17
N ALA A 106 4.29 11.59 6.04
CA ALA A 106 3.74 12.11 4.79
C ALA A 106 2.22 12.28 4.85
N VAL A 107 1.48 11.37 5.47
CA VAL A 107 0.03 11.56 5.70
C VAL A 107 -0.22 12.78 6.58
N LYS A 108 0.52 12.93 7.68
CA LYS A 108 0.42 14.10 8.57
C LYS A 108 0.66 15.41 7.81
N ARG A 109 1.61 15.42 6.87
CA ARG A 109 1.98 16.60 6.10
C ARG A 109 1.00 16.91 4.97
N LEU A 110 0.68 15.91 4.15
CA LEU A 110 -0.07 16.09 2.91
C LEU A 110 -1.59 16.03 3.14
N CYS A 111 -2.05 15.20 4.07
CA CYS A 111 -3.47 15.02 4.40
C CYS A 111 -3.70 14.97 5.92
N PRO A 112 -3.37 16.04 6.67
CA PRO A 112 -3.40 16.06 8.14
C PRO A 112 -4.73 15.63 8.76
N ARG A 113 -5.85 15.97 8.10
CA ARG A 113 -7.22 15.60 8.55
C ARG A 113 -7.46 14.08 8.60
N LEU A 114 -6.65 13.30 7.88
CA LEU A 114 -6.77 11.84 7.83
C LEU A 114 -5.83 11.13 8.79
N LEU A 115 -4.99 11.86 9.55
CA LEU A 115 -3.96 11.24 10.38
C LEU A 115 -4.54 10.28 11.42
N GLU A 116 -5.62 10.65 12.09
CA GLU A 116 -6.27 9.75 13.08
C GLU A 116 -6.82 8.48 12.41
N LYS A 117 -7.49 8.63 11.26
CA LYS A 117 -8.02 7.51 10.48
C LYS A 117 -6.90 6.59 9.99
N PHE A 118 -5.79 7.18 9.54
CA PHE A 118 -4.62 6.44 9.11
C PHE A 118 -3.93 5.71 10.27
N ASP A 119 -3.89 6.30 11.46
CA ASP A 119 -3.33 5.65 12.65
C ASP A 119 -4.13 4.41 13.05
N ASP A 120 -5.46 4.45 12.92
CA ASP A 120 -6.32 3.28 13.12
C ASP A 120 -6.14 2.22 12.02
N PHE A 121 -6.04 2.65 10.76
CA PHE A 121 -5.68 1.77 9.64
C PHE A 121 -4.34 1.08 9.87
N ALA A 122 -3.32 1.81 10.33
CA ALA A 122 -2.00 1.27 10.62
C ALA A 122 -2.04 0.16 11.68
N LYS A 123 -2.87 0.31 12.73
CA LYS A 123 -3.07 -0.75 13.73
C LYS A 123 -3.69 -2.00 13.10
N VAL A 124 -4.68 -1.84 12.22
CA VAL A 124 -5.32 -2.97 11.53
C VAL A 124 -4.34 -3.68 10.62
N VAL A 125 -3.53 -2.95 9.86
CA VAL A 125 -2.44 -3.53 9.05
C VAL A 125 -1.49 -4.32 9.94
N GLU A 126 -0.96 -3.71 11.00
CA GLU A 126 0.00 -4.37 11.90
C GLU A 126 -0.56 -5.63 12.56
N GLU A 127 -1.86 -5.65 12.87
CA GLU A 127 -2.52 -6.84 13.41
C GLU A 127 -2.72 -7.93 12.36
N ALA A 128 -3.17 -7.56 11.15
CA ALA A 128 -3.37 -8.49 10.04
C ALA A 128 -2.05 -9.13 9.58
N ASP A 129 -0.96 -8.36 9.57
CA ASP A 129 0.38 -8.80 9.17
C ASP A 129 0.93 -9.96 10.01
N LYS A 130 0.40 -10.18 11.22
CA LYS A 130 0.74 -11.32 12.08
C LYS A 130 0.27 -12.66 11.50
N TYR A 131 -0.73 -12.63 10.63
CA TYR A 131 -1.37 -13.79 10.02
C TYR A 131 -0.93 -13.99 8.55
N GLY A 132 -0.28 -12.99 7.95
CA GLY A 132 0.24 -13.07 6.59
C GLY A 132 1.49 -13.96 6.47
N GLU A 133 1.73 -14.47 5.27
CA GLU A 133 2.92 -15.26 4.97
C GLU A 133 4.19 -14.40 5.01
N LYS A 134 5.25 -14.95 5.61
CA LYS A 134 6.58 -14.33 5.60
C LYS A 134 7.38 -14.88 4.42
N GLU A 135 7.38 -14.16 3.31
CA GLU A 135 8.17 -14.57 2.15
C GLU A 135 9.67 -14.23 2.25
N LYS A 136 10.50 -15.20 1.86
CA LYS A 136 11.95 -15.05 1.70
C LYS A 136 12.27 -14.44 0.34
N GLY A 137 13.01 -13.33 0.29
CA GLY A 137 13.37 -12.67 -0.97
C GLY A 137 13.98 -11.29 -0.79
N ASP A 138 14.34 -10.64 -1.90
CA ASP A 138 14.84 -9.26 -1.91
C ASP A 138 13.65 -8.28 -1.76
N PRO A 139 13.47 -7.64 -0.59
CA PRO A 139 12.30 -6.81 -0.31
C PRO A 139 12.23 -5.58 -1.23
N TYR A 140 13.37 -5.07 -1.68
CA TYR A 140 13.42 -3.92 -2.58
C TYR A 140 12.84 -4.24 -3.94
N ARG A 141 13.14 -5.44 -4.46
CA ARG A 141 12.59 -5.90 -5.74
C ARG A 141 11.09 -6.15 -5.65
N ARG A 142 10.63 -6.78 -4.55
CA ARG A 142 9.20 -6.99 -4.32
C ARG A 142 8.46 -5.66 -4.27
N PHE A 143 8.91 -4.72 -3.45
CA PHE A 143 8.31 -3.38 -3.37
C PHE A 143 8.17 -2.75 -4.75
N VAL A 144 9.24 -2.71 -5.55
CA VAL A 144 9.20 -2.06 -6.87
C VAL A 144 8.36 -2.84 -7.89
N SER A 145 8.39 -4.18 -7.83
CA SER A 145 7.56 -5.04 -8.68
C SER A 145 6.08 -4.84 -8.37
N GLU A 146 5.68 -4.88 -7.10
CA GLU A 146 4.29 -4.66 -6.72
C GLU A 146 3.85 -3.21 -7.00
N PHE A 147 4.69 -2.24 -6.67
CA PHE A 147 4.37 -0.83 -6.86
C PHE A 147 4.19 -0.45 -8.33
N PHE A 148 5.16 -0.77 -9.20
CA PHE A 148 5.09 -0.37 -10.61
C PHE A 148 4.46 -1.41 -11.54
N GLY A 149 4.45 -2.69 -11.15
CA GLY A 149 3.88 -3.77 -11.95
C GLY A 149 2.38 -3.94 -11.76
N TYR A 150 1.85 -3.60 -10.58
CA TYR A 150 0.44 -3.84 -10.24
C TYR A 150 -0.24 -2.59 -9.67
N ALA A 151 0.30 -1.97 -8.63
CA ALA A 151 -0.40 -0.91 -7.90
C ALA A 151 -0.53 0.40 -8.71
N ALA A 152 0.55 0.88 -9.33
CA ALA A 152 0.54 2.11 -10.11
C ALA A 152 -0.23 2.00 -11.45
N PRO A 153 -0.13 0.90 -12.22
CA PRO A 153 -0.92 0.71 -13.44
C PRO A 153 -2.43 0.57 -13.17
N LEU A 154 -2.83 -0.12 -12.08
CA LEU A 154 -4.24 -0.25 -11.73
C LEU A 154 -4.89 1.12 -11.44
N GLU A 155 -4.15 2.11 -10.93
CA GLU A 155 -4.65 3.48 -10.72
C GLU A 155 -4.68 4.36 -11.99
N GLU A 156 -3.89 4.03 -13.03
CA GLU A 156 -4.01 4.71 -14.34
C GLU A 156 -5.36 4.38 -15.01
N GLU A 157 -5.91 3.19 -14.78
CA GLU A 157 -7.24 2.80 -15.27
C GLU A 157 -8.40 3.52 -14.55
N PHE A 158 -8.20 3.97 -13.31
CA PHE A 158 -9.21 4.73 -12.55
C PHE A 158 -9.19 6.24 -12.81
N SER A 159 -8.08 6.79 -13.31
CA SER A 159 -7.89 8.24 -13.43
C SER A 159 -8.00 8.75 -14.85
N GLY A 160 -9.23 8.75 -15.36
CA GLY A 160 -9.68 9.83 -16.27
C GLY A 160 -9.66 11.24 -15.63
N LYS A 161 -9.09 11.39 -14.42
CA LYS A 161 -9.00 12.62 -13.63
C LYS A 161 -7.58 13.18 -13.64
N LYS A 162 -7.49 14.51 -13.80
CA LYS A 162 -6.22 15.26 -13.91
C LYS A 162 -5.49 15.50 -12.57
N GLU A 163 -6.12 15.31 -11.41
CA GLU A 163 -5.51 15.67 -10.12
C GLU A 163 -6.04 14.82 -8.95
N TYR A 164 -5.13 14.25 -8.17
CA TYR A 164 -5.43 13.47 -6.96
C TYR A 164 -5.49 14.38 -5.72
N THR A 165 -6.38 14.05 -4.80
CA THR A 165 -6.68 14.85 -3.61
C THR A 165 -6.60 14.00 -2.33
N CYS A 166 -6.75 14.65 -1.17
CA CYS A 166 -6.90 13.91 0.09
C CYS A 166 -8.18 13.08 0.15
N GLU A 167 -9.18 13.30 -0.71
CA GLU A 167 -10.34 12.40 -0.74
C GLU A 167 -9.97 11.03 -1.33
N ASP A 168 -9.09 11.02 -2.32
CA ASP A 168 -8.60 9.78 -2.92
C ASP A 168 -7.74 8.99 -1.92
N VAL A 169 -6.98 9.67 -1.07
CA VAL A 169 -6.24 9.04 0.05
C VAL A 169 -7.22 8.46 1.09
N ASN A 170 -8.31 9.17 1.39
CA ASN A 170 -9.35 8.68 2.29
C ASN A 170 -10.01 7.40 1.74
N GLN A 171 -10.32 7.38 0.44
CA GLN A 171 -10.85 6.21 -0.25
C GLN A 171 -9.87 5.04 -0.25
N ALA A 172 -8.57 5.30 -0.46
CA ALA A 172 -7.53 4.28 -0.37
C ALA A 172 -7.44 3.65 1.02
N ILE A 173 -7.63 4.42 2.10
CA ILE A 173 -7.69 3.86 3.45
C ILE A 173 -8.91 2.92 3.59
N ASP A 174 -10.09 3.34 3.14
CA ASP A 174 -11.31 2.53 3.24
C ASP A 174 -11.28 1.26 2.37
N ALA A 175 -10.75 1.39 1.15
CA ALA A 175 -10.54 0.27 0.25
C ALA A 175 -9.43 -0.66 0.76
N GLY A 176 -8.40 -0.12 1.40
CA GLY A 176 -7.35 -0.91 2.05
C GLY A 176 -7.89 -1.80 3.17
N VAL A 177 -8.82 -1.31 3.98
CA VAL A 177 -9.50 -2.15 4.99
C VAL A 177 -10.23 -3.32 4.35
N GLU A 178 -10.90 -3.09 3.22
CA GLU A 178 -11.60 -4.14 2.47
C GLU A 178 -10.62 -5.18 1.88
N ALA A 179 -9.49 -4.70 1.34
CA ALA A 179 -8.42 -5.58 0.84
C ALA A 179 -7.87 -6.47 1.96
N ILE A 180 -7.55 -5.90 3.13
CA ILE A 180 -7.07 -6.65 4.30
C ILE A 180 -8.07 -7.72 4.71
N ILE A 181 -9.35 -7.38 4.83
CA ILE A 181 -10.40 -8.34 5.21
C ILE A 181 -10.48 -9.48 4.18
N SER A 182 -10.38 -9.16 2.89
CA SER A 182 -10.45 -10.14 1.82
C SER A 182 -9.24 -11.09 1.85
N THR A 183 -8.03 -10.56 2.04
CA THR A 183 -6.81 -11.36 2.19
C THR A 183 -6.87 -12.27 3.42
N LEU A 184 -7.44 -11.81 4.53
CA LEU A 184 -7.60 -12.64 5.73
C LEU A 184 -8.65 -13.74 5.52
N ASP A 185 -9.69 -13.49 4.74
CA ASP A 185 -10.73 -14.48 4.42
C ASP A 185 -10.17 -15.68 3.64
N ASP A 186 -9.16 -15.44 2.79
CA ASP A 186 -8.43 -16.49 2.09
C ASP A 186 -7.63 -17.42 3.02
N LEU A 187 -7.39 -17.03 4.29
CA LEU A 187 -6.65 -17.84 5.25
C LEU A 187 -7.46 -18.99 5.86
N GLU A 188 -8.77 -19.11 5.58
CA GLU A 188 -9.76 -20.10 6.05
C GLU A 188 -9.73 -20.45 7.55
N LYS A 189 -8.65 -21.07 8.04
CA LYS A 189 -8.45 -21.56 9.42
C LYS A 189 -8.15 -20.45 10.43
N ASP A 190 -7.49 -19.37 10.01
CA ASP A 190 -7.08 -18.28 10.90
C ASP A 190 -7.97 -17.03 10.79
N PHE A 191 -8.95 -17.02 9.88
CA PHE A 191 -9.82 -15.87 9.65
C PHE A 191 -10.53 -15.41 10.93
N GLU A 192 -11.23 -16.32 11.63
CA GLU A 192 -11.99 -15.97 12.84
C GLU A 192 -11.08 -15.37 13.93
N LYS A 193 -9.87 -15.93 14.09
CA LYS A 193 -8.89 -15.46 15.06
C LYS A 193 -8.33 -14.09 14.69
N ALA A 194 -7.99 -13.89 13.42
CA ALA A 194 -7.53 -12.60 12.90
C ALA A 194 -8.60 -11.52 13.09
N MET A 195 -9.84 -11.82 12.71
CA MET A 195 -10.97 -10.90 12.85
C MET A 195 -11.27 -10.56 14.31
N ALA A 196 -11.25 -11.56 15.20
CA ALA A 196 -11.42 -11.32 16.63
C ALA A 196 -10.33 -10.39 17.18
N SER A 197 -9.06 -10.60 16.79
CA SER A 197 -7.94 -9.75 17.21
C SER A 197 -8.11 -8.30 16.72
N ILE A 198 -8.47 -8.11 15.43
CA ILE A 198 -8.70 -6.80 14.84
C ILE A 198 -9.86 -6.06 15.53
N LEU A 199 -10.95 -6.76 15.83
CA LEU A 199 -12.13 -6.15 16.48
C LEU A 199 -11.90 -5.73 17.94
N MET A 200 -10.86 -6.28 18.58
CA MET A 200 -10.41 -5.94 19.94
C MET A 200 -9.44 -4.76 19.96
N LEU A 201 -8.98 -4.27 18.81
CA LEU A 201 -8.15 -3.08 18.75
C LEU A 201 -8.90 -1.85 19.28
N ASP A 202 -8.16 -0.98 19.96
CA ASP A 202 -8.63 0.34 20.38
C ASP A 202 -8.64 1.28 19.15
N LEU A 203 -9.76 1.26 18.43
CA LEU A 203 -10.03 2.04 17.23
C LEU A 203 -11.10 3.08 17.52
N LYS A 204 -11.03 4.23 16.85
CA LYS A 204 -12.09 5.23 16.90
C LYS A 204 -13.40 4.64 16.39
N LYS A 205 -14.50 5.12 16.97
CA LYS A 205 -15.86 4.63 16.68
C LYS A 205 -16.18 4.65 15.18
N GLU A 206 -15.89 5.76 14.51
CA GLU A 206 -16.15 5.96 13.08
C GLU A 206 -15.39 4.93 12.23
N PHE A 207 -14.13 4.67 12.54
CA PHE A 207 -13.33 3.67 11.82
C PHE A 207 -13.84 2.24 12.10
N LYS A 208 -14.24 1.96 13.34
CA LYS A 208 -14.84 0.68 13.72
C LYS A 208 -16.17 0.44 13.00
N GLU A 209 -16.98 1.47 12.75
CA GLU A 209 -18.21 1.38 11.95
C GLU A 209 -17.90 1.01 10.50
N VAL A 210 -16.88 1.63 9.88
CA VAL A 210 -16.41 1.25 8.53
C VAL A 210 -15.97 -0.20 8.50
N LEU A 211 -15.12 -0.61 9.45
CA LEU A 211 -14.64 -1.99 9.56
C LEU A 211 -15.80 -2.99 9.67
N LEU A 212 -16.73 -2.77 10.61
CA LEU A 212 -17.90 -3.64 10.80
C LEU A 212 -18.79 -3.70 9.57
N GLN A 213 -18.97 -2.58 8.87
CA GLN A 213 -19.74 -2.54 7.63
C GLN A 213 -19.10 -3.40 6.53
N LYS A 214 -17.78 -3.33 6.37
CA LYS A 214 -17.04 -4.15 5.40
C LYS A 214 -17.11 -5.64 5.73
N ILE A 215 -16.91 -6.01 7.00
CA ILE A 215 -17.06 -7.40 7.47
C ILE A 215 -18.49 -7.91 7.21
N SER A 216 -19.51 -7.10 7.53
CA SER A 216 -20.92 -7.48 7.31
C SER A 216 -21.21 -7.74 5.84
N ASN A 217 -20.65 -6.92 4.94
CA ASN A 217 -20.81 -7.10 3.50
C ASN A 217 -20.18 -8.41 3.03
N LEU A 218 -18.93 -8.70 3.42
CA LEU A 218 -18.26 -9.96 3.10
C LEU A 218 -19.08 -11.18 3.56
N LEU A 219 -19.55 -11.17 4.81
CA LEU A 219 -20.34 -12.28 5.36
C LEU A 219 -21.67 -12.47 4.61
N ARG A 220 -22.31 -11.38 4.16
CA ARG A 220 -23.52 -11.45 3.33
C ARG A 220 -23.24 -12.07 1.97
N GLU A 221 -22.10 -11.75 1.35
CA GLU A 221 -21.66 -12.31 0.07
C GLU A 221 -21.38 -13.81 0.20
N LYS A 222 -20.58 -14.23 1.19
CA LYS A 222 -20.34 -15.65 1.47
C LYS A 222 -21.62 -16.43 1.73
N LYS A 223 -22.56 -15.86 2.50
CA LYS A 223 -23.89 -16.47 2.71
C LYS A 223 -24.66 -16.66 1.40
N ARG A 224 -24.54 -15.74 0.44
CA ARG A 224 -25.16 -15.89 -0.90
C ARG A 224 -24.46 -16.99 -1.69
N GLU A 225 -23.14 -17.10 -1.64
CA GLU A 225 -22.37 -18.14 -2.31
C GLU A 225 -22.71 -19.53 -1.79
N VAL A 226 -22.74 -19.72 -0.47
CA VAL A 226 -23.15 -20.99 0.16
C VAL A 226 -24.55 -21.40 -0.30
N ARG A 227 -25.48 -20.45 -0.40
CA ARG A 227 -26.84 -20.72 -0.93
C ARG A 227 -26.81 -21.18 -2.39
N LYS A 228 -25.97 -20.58 -3.25
CA LYS A 228 -25.79 -20.98 -4.65
C LYS A 228 -25.20 -22.40 -4.73
N LEU A 229 -24.15 -22.68 -3.96
CA LEU A 229 -23.50 -24.00 -3.93
C LEU A 229 -24.45 -25.09 -3.46
N ARG A 230 -25.21 -24.87 -2.37
CA ARG A 230 -26.23 -25.81 -1.90
C ARG A 230 -27.31 -26.11 -2.94
N ARG A 231 -27.68 -25.14 -3.77
CA ARG A 231 -28.63 -25.37 -4.89
C ARG A 231 -28.00 -26.24 -5.97
N LYS A 232 -26.74 -25.98 -6.35
CA LYS A 232 -26.02 -26.79 -7.34
C LYS A 232 -25.86 -28.24 -6.87
N ILE A 233 -25.51 -28.45 -5.60
CA ILE A 233 -25.38 -29.79 -5.01
C ILE A 233 -26.69 -30.56 -5.13
N ARG A 234 -27.84 -29.98 -4.75
CA ARG A 234 -29.14 -30.64 -4.88
C ARG A 234 -29.49 -31.05 -6.31
N VAL A 235 -29.12 -30.23 -7.30
CA VAL A 235 -29.34 -30.55 -8.72
C VAL A 235 -28.47 -31.75 -9.12
N LEU A 236 -27.20 -31.77 -8.70
CA LEU A 236 -26.30 -32.88 -8.98
C LEU A 236 -26.74 -34.17 -8.28
N GLU A 237 -27.18 -34.11 -7.03
CA GLU A 237 -27.72 -35.26 -6.28
C GLU A 237 -28.91 -35.88 -7.04
N LYS A 238 -29.86 -35.04 -7.50
CA LYS A 238 -30.99 -35.50 -8.30
C LYS A 238 -30.57 -36.16 -9.61
N LEU A 239 -29.62 -35.56 -10.34
CA LEU A 239 -29.11 -36.16 -11.58
C LEU A 239 -28.43 -37.51 -11.32
N ILE A 240 -27.64 -37.62 -10.25
CA ILE A 240 -26.98 -38.89 -9.89
C ILE A 240 -28.01 -39.97 -9.55
N GLU A 241 -29.11 -39.61 -8.87
CA GLU A 241 -30.23 -40.53 -8.63
C GLU A 241 -30.88 -40.99 -9.94
N ASP A 242 -31.15 -40.05 -10.86
CA ASP A 242 -31.75 -40.34 -12.16
C ASP A 242 -30.87 -41.24 -13.05
N PHE A 243 -29.53 -41.17 -12.90
CA PHE A 243 -28.56 -42.00 -13.64
C PHE A 243 -28.28 -43.39 -13.03
N LYS A 244 -28.75 -43.66 -11.81
CA LYS A 244 -28.58 -44.97 -11.14
C LYS A 244 -29.71 -45.97 -11.45
N VAL A 245 -30.68 -45.55 -12.27
CA VAL A 245 -31.79 -46.36 -12.81
C VAL A 245 -31.42 -46.86 -14.19
#